data_AF-A0A803QFD6-F1
#
_entry.id   AF-A0A803QFD6-F1
#
_cell.length_a   1.000
_cell.length_b   1.000
_cell.length_c   1.000
_cell.angle_alpha   90.00
_cell.angle_beta   90.00
_cell.angle_gamma   90.00
#
_symmetry.space_group_name_H-M   'P 1'
#
loop_
_entity.id
_entity.type
_entity.pdbx_description
1 polymer ?
#
loop_
_entity_poly.entity_id
_entity_poly.type
_entity_poly.pdbx_seq_one_letter_code
_entity_poly.pdbx_strand_id
1 'polypeptide(L)'
;TGKFIFVMHDLMVDLARTISEKYNCLLEENDDIDRLEKKTRHLGCDMKIYINNKISNYDFETTRLRTFLTFDSRYSEINFSKEVVQNLLSMLKYLRVLSFRGLHITELSDLIGELKHLRYLDISGTKIVRLPKSVTKLYNLQTLKLEDCDQLETLHKDMHHLINLRHLVVSGGSLVEMPSQICKLRNLQMLTTFVVGKNSGAKIEEL
;
A
#
# COMPACT_ATOMS: atom_id res chain seq x y z
N THR A 1 -18.66 -2.05 12.87
CA THR A 1 -18.17 -3.36 12.38
C THR A 1 -17.21 -3.93 13.41
N GLY A 2 -17.42 -5.17 13.85
CA GLY A 2 -16.58 -5.81 14.86
C GLY A 2 -15.16 -6.04 14.33
N LYS A 3 -14.15 -5.54 15.02
CA LYS A 3 -12.75 -5.77 14.67
C LYS A 3 -12.40 -7.19 15.11
N PHE A 4 -12.44 -8.15 14.18
CA PHE A 4 -11.98 -9.50 14.47
C PHE A 4 -10.46 -9.46 14.66
N ILE A 5 -10.01 -9.79 15.87
CA ILE A 5 -8.59 -9.94 16.19
C ILE A 5 -8.27 -11.43 16.03
N PHE A 6 -7.42 -11.74 15.05
CA PHE A 6 -6.88 -13.08 14.89
C PHE A 6 -5.53 -13.13 15.60
N VAL A 7 -5.44 -13.95 16.65
CA VAL A 7 -4.19 -14.17 17.40
C VAL A 7 -3.67 -15.55 17.04
N MET A 8 -2.41 -15.61 16.62
CA MET A 8 -1.69 -16.86 16.46
C MET A 8 -0.98 -17.19 17.78
N HIS A 9 -1.03 -18.44 18.21
CA HIS A 9 -0.34 -18.89 19.41
C HIS A 9 1.18 -18.70 19.29
N ASP A 10 1.87 -18.31 20.36
CA ASP A 10 3.31 -17.98 20.34
C ASP A 10 4.17 -19.10 19.73
N LEU A 11 3.93 -20.36 20.11
CA LEU A 11 4.60 -21.52 19.49
C LEU A 11 4.44 -21.58 17.96
N MET A 12 3.29 -21.18 17.42
CA MET A 12 3.06 -21.15 15.98
C MET A 12 3.78 -19.96 15.33
N VAL A 13 3.87 -18.83 16.04
CA VAL A 13 4.67 -17.67 15.62
C VAL A 13 6.15 -18.04 15.56
N ASP A 14 6.67 -18.70 16.59
CA ASP A 14 8.07 -19.14 16.65
C ASP A 14 8.37 -20.16 15.55
N LEU A 15 7.50 -21.17 15.37
CA LEU A 15 7.63 -22.14 14.27
C LEU A 15 7.61 -21.44 12.89
N ALA A 16 6.69 -20.50 12.68
CA ALA A 16 6.60 -19.75 11.44
C ALA A 16 7.86 -18.90 11.19
N ARG A 17 8.42 -18.30 12.25
CA ARG A 17 9.70 -17.56 12.18
C ARG A 17 10.84 -18.50 11.80
N THR A 18 11.02 -19.61 12.51
CA THR A 18 12.10 -20.57 12.23
C THR A 18 12.07 -21.12 10.80
N ILE A 19 10.88 -21.46 10.28
CA ILE A 19 10.76 -22.04 8.94
C ILE A 19 10.96 -20.98 7.84
N SER A 20 10.55 -19.73 8.11
CA SER A 20 10.52 -18.68 7.08
C SER A 20 11.65 -17.66 7.16
N GLU A 21 12.51 -17.74 8.18
CA GLU A 21 13.64 -16.83 8.47
C GLU A 21 14.49 -16.51 7.23
N LYS A 22 14.69 -17.51 6.36
CA LYS A 22 15.51 -17.34 5.14
C LYS A 22 14.90 -16.42 4.08
N TYR A 23 13.59 -16.16 4.13
CA TYR A 23 12.87 -15.38 3.12
C TYR A 23 12.04 -14.25 3.71
N ASN A 24 11.82 -14.25 5.02
CA ASN A 24 11.02 -13.28 5.74
C ASN A 24 11.88 -12.58 6.78
N CYS A 25 11.82 -11.26 6.79
CA CYS A 25 12.47 -10.45 7.82
C CYS A 25 11.43 -9.50 8.43
N LEU A 26 11.40 -9.43 9.76
CA LEU A 26 10.64 -8.46 10.52
C LEU A 26 11.64 -7.59 11.26
N LEU A 27 11.70 -6.31 10.89
CA LEU A 27 12.55 -5.30 11.53
C LEU A 27 11.68 -4.44 12.45
N GLU A 28 12.01 -4.44 13.73
CA GLU A 28 11.42 -3.67 14.82
C GLU A 28 12.40 -2.57 15.28
N GLU A 29 11.95 -1.59 16.06
CA GLU A 29 12.68 -0.34 16.37
C GLU A 29 14.16 -0.51 16.78
N ASN A 30 14.49 -1.59 17.49
CA ASN A 30 15.84 -1.87 17.99
C ASN A 30 16.68 -2.77 17.07
N ASP A 31 16.13 -3.22 15.96
CA ASP A 31 16.84 -4.10 15.04
C ASP A 31 17.88 -3.36 14.20
N ASP A 32 18.86 -4.16 13.75
CA ASP A 32 19.82 -3.75 12.74
C ASP A 32 19.44 -4.31 11.37
N ILE A 33 19.84 -3.57 10.33
CA ILE A 33 19.62 -3.96 8.95
C ILE A 33 20.42 -5.18 8.53
N ASP A 34 21.49 -5.53 9.25
CA ASP A 34 22.28 -6.74 9.00
C ASP A 34 21.45 -8.03 9.08
N ARG A 35 20.24 -7.98 9.66
CA ARG A 35 19.25 -9.07 9.61
C ARG A 35 18.67 -9.30 8.21
N LEU A 36 18.79 -8.35 7.28
CA LEU A 36 18.33 -8.49 5.90
C LEU A 36 19.32 -9.30 5.07
N GLU A 37 18.97 -10.55 4.79
CA GLU A 37 19.73 -11.40 3.89
C GLU A 37 19.37 -11.14 2.41
N LYS A 38 20.30 -11.36 1.48
CA LYS A 38 20.09 -11.24 0.01
C LYS A 38 18.95 -12.11 -0.55
N LYS A 39 18.51 -13.13 0.18
CA LYS A 39 17.41 -14.03 -0.18
C LYS A 39 16.07 -13.60 0.40
N THR A 40 16.02 -12.59 1.28
CA THR A 40 14.80 -12.01 1.84
C THR A 40 13.85 -11.59 0.72
N ARG A 41 12.61 -12.09 0.73
CA ARG A 41 11.57 -11.72 -0.24
C ARG A 41 10.41 -10.99 0.40
N HIS A 42 10.26 -11.05 1.72
CA HIS A 42 9.17 -10.39 2.43
C HIS A 42 9.72 -9.65 3.65
N LEU A 43 9.46 -8.36 3.70
CA LEU A 43 9.93 -7.48 4.75
C LEU A 43 8.73 -6.82 5.43
N GLY A 44 8.63 -7.01 6.74
CA GLY A 44 7.87 -6.13 7.62
C GLY A 44 8.84 -5.15 8.29
N CYS A 45 8.57 -3.86 8.22
CA CYS A 45 9.47 -2.84 8.75
C CYS A 45 8.70 -1.85 9.61
N ASP A 46 9.17 -1.65 10.84
CA ASP A 46 8.83 -0.46 11.62
C ASP A 46 9.48 0.76 10.94
N MET A 47 8.66 1.71 10.49
CA MET A 47 9.17 2.82 9.68
C MET A 47 10.08 3.78 10.46
N LYS A 48 10.14 3.72 11.79
CA LYS A 48 11.19 4.42 12.54
C LYS A 48 12.59 4.00 12.11
N ILE A 49 12.77 2.73 11.72
CA ILE A 49 14.05 2.21 11.22
C ILE A 49 14.42 2.89 9.89
N TYR A 50 13.42 3.10 9.02
CA TYR A 50 13.62 3.81 7.75
C TYR A 50 14.08 5.26 7.99
N ILE A 51 13.42 5.97 8.91
CA ILE A 51 13.69 7.38 9.18
C ILE A 51 15.03 7.59 9.87
N ASN A 52 15.43 6.67 10.75
CA ASN A 52 16.76 6.63 11.31
C ASN A 52 17.84 6.28 10.26
N ASN A 53 17.48 6.25 8.97
CA ASN A 53 18.31 5.98 7.80
C ASN A 53 19.06 4.65 7.87
N LYS A 54 18.62 3.70 8.72
CA LYS A 54 19.24 2.38 8.78
C LYS A 54 19.05 1.63 7.46
N ILE A 55 17.90 1.83 6.78
CA ILE A 55 17.53 1.09 5.57
C ILE A 55 17.51 1.89 4.26
N SER A 56 17.77 3.20 4.30
CA SER A 56 17.73 4.04 3.09
C SER A 56 18.87 3.75 2.10
N ASN A 57 20.00 3.23 2.59
CA ASN A 57 21.16 2.88 1.76
C ASN A 57 21.22 1.39 1.38
N TYR A 58 20.21 0.61 1.75
CA TYR A 58 20.23 -0.83 1.50
C TYR A 58 19.85 -1.15 0.06
N ASP A 59 20.67 -1.98 -0.59
CA ASP A 59 20.40 -2.43 -1.96
C ASP A 59 19.32 -3.52 -1.99
N PHE A 60 18.07 -3.07 -2.02
CA PHE A 60 16.92 -3.96 -2.16
C PHE A 60 16.85 -4.67 -3.52
N GLU A 61 17.60 -4.24 -4.55
CA GLU A 61 17.59 -4.94 -5.84
C GLU A 61 18.16 -6.35 -5.70
N THR A 62 19.20 -6.51 -4.88
CA THR A 62 19.78 -7.84 -4.58
C THR A 62 18.78 -8.76 -3.90
N THR A 63 17.93 -8.22 -3.03
CA THR A 63 16.89 -8.97 -2.32
C THR A 63 15.68 -9.30 -3.16
N ARG A 64 15.51 -8.74 -4.38
CA ARG A 64 14.30 -8.89 -5.21
C ARG A 64 13.00 -8.97 -4.38
N LEU A 65 12.84 -8.00 -3.48
CA LEU A 65 11.77 -7.98 -2.49
C LEU A 65 10.39 -8.03 -3.17
N ARG A 66 9.50 -8.87 -2.65
CA ARG A 66 8.14 -9.10 -3.17
C ARG A 66 7.07 -8.52 -2.27
N THR A 67 7.35 -8.37 -0.98
CA THR A 67 6.44 -7.80 0.00
C THR A 67 7.18 -6.79 0.86
N PHE A 68 6.61 -5.59 0.97
CA PHE A 68 7.04 -4.58 1.92
C PHE A 68 5.81 -4.11 2.71
N LEU A 69 5.79 -4.44 4.00
CA LEU A 69 4.73 -4.06 4.92
C LEU A 69 5.30 -3.08 5.93
N THR A 70 4.72 -1.89 6.00
CA THR A 70 5.01 -0.99 7.09
C THR A 70 4.00 -1.18 8.20
N PHE A 71 4.47 -1.08 9.42
CA PHE A 71 3.63 -0.89 10.57
C PHE A 71 4.26 0.20 11.43
N ASP A 72 3.42 0.93 12.14
CA ASP A 72 3.86 1.82 13.18
C ASP A 72 3.50 1.15 14.50
N SER A 73 4.52 0.75 15.26
CA SER A 73 4.32 0.09 16.55
C SER A 73 3.60 1.00 17.55
N ARG A 74 3.59 2.33 17.35
CA ARG A 74 3.07 3.32 18.32
C ARG A 74 2.67 4.65 17.66
N TYR A 75 1.58 4.68 16.87
CA TYR A 75 0.86 5.90 16.39
C TYR A 75 1.73 7.17 16.33
N SER A 76 2.85 7.10 15.62
CA SER A 76 3.80 8.18 15.59
C SER A 76 3.31 9.20 14.58
N GLU A 77 3.24 10.48 14.98
CA GLU A 77 2.88 11.60 14.09
C GLU A 77 3.95 11.86 13.01
N ILE A 78 4.79 10.86 12.71
CA ILE A 78 5.93 11.04 11.85
C ILE A 78 5.47 11.18 10.42
N ASN A 79 5.60 12.40 9.92
CA ASN A 79 5.26 12.77 8.56
C ASN A 79 6.27 12.17 7.58
N PHE A 80 5.78 11.41 6.61
CA PHE A 80 6.60 10.84 5.54
C PHE A 80 6.58 11.78 4.35
N SER A 81 7.69 12.47 4.15
CA SER A 81 7.83 13.34 2.98
C SER A 81 7.76 12.53 1.69
N LYS A 82 7.35 13.20 0.61
CA LYS A 82 7.33 12.61 -0.74
C LYS A 82 8.70 12.05 -1.15
N GLU A 83 9.78 12.71 -0.75
CA GLU A 83 11.15 12.27 -1.04
C GLU A 83 11.47 10.93 -0.37
N VAL A 84 11.11 10.78 0.90
CA VAL A 84 11.27 9.53 1.66
C VAL A 84 10.51 8.38 0.99
N VAL A 85 9.25 8.62 0.61
CA VAL A 85 8.42 7.64 -0.11
C VAL A 85 9.02 7.33 -1.49
N GLN A 86 9.50 8.34 -2.21
CA GLN A 86 10.10 8.17 -3.53
C GLN A 86 11.38 7.32 -3.47
N ASN A 87 12.28 7.61 -2.52
CA ASN A 87 13.51 6.86 -2.32
C ASN A 87 13.18 5.39 -2.03
N LEU A 88 12.24 5.13 -1.14
CA LEU A 88 11.78 3.77 -0.85
C LEU A 88 11.23 3.06 -2.10
N LEU A 89 10.32 3.70 -2.85
CA LEU A 89 9.73 3.11 -4.05
C LEU A 89 10.77 2.83 -5.14
N SER A 90 11.81 3.65 -5.25
CA SER A 90 12.86 3.51 -6.26
C SER A 90 13.67 2.21 -6.13
N MET A 91 13.78 1.69 -4.90
CA MET A 91 14.54 0.48 -4.58
C MET A 91 13.72 -0.81 -4.72
N LEU A 92 12.40 -0.72 -4.86
CA LEU A 92 11.47 -1.83 -4.63
C LEU A 92 10.79 -2.38 -5.90
N LYS A 93 11.55 -2.50 -6.98
CA LYS A 93 11.06 -2.80 -8.35
C LYS A 93 10.29 -4.13 -8.52
N TYR A 94 10.53 -5.12 -7.66
CA TYR A 94 9.93 -6.46 -7.76
C TYR A 94 8.70 -6.69 -6.86
N LEU A 95 8.22 -5.62 -6.20
CA LEU A 95 7.11 -5.73 -5.26
C LEU A 95 5.83 -6.23 -5.91
N ARG A 96 5.15 -7.08 -5.14
CA ARG A 96 3.79 -7.56 -5.39
C ARG A 96 2.83 -7.07 -4.33
N VAL A 97 3.31 -6.85 -3.11
CA VAL A 97 2.52 -6.36 -1.97
C VAL A 97 3.23 -5.16 -1.35
N LEU A 98 2.53 -4.03 -1.31
CA LEU A 98 2.98 -2.82 -0.65
C LEU A 98 1.89 -2.34 0.31
N SER A 99 2.26 -2.11 1.56
CA SER A 99 1.38 -1.47 2.55
C SER A 99 2.11 -0.30 3.20
N PHE A 100 1.51 0.89 3.08
CA PHE A 100 1.82 2.11 3.84
C PHE A 100 0.72 2.45 4.84
N ARG A 101 -0.07 1.44 5.22
CA ARG A 101 -1.22 1.63 6.10
C ARG A 101 -0.86 2.37 7.39
N GLY A 102 -1.61 3.42 7.69
CA GLY A 102 -1.46 4.23 8.90
C GLY A 102 -0.27 5.18 8.91
N LEU A 103 0.50 5.29 7.82
CA LEU A 103 1.58 6.26 7.74
C LEU A 103 1.04 7.67 7.43
N HIS A 104 1.65 8.70 8.02
CA HIS A 104 1.33 10.09 7.69
C HIS A 104 1.93 10.50 6.34
N ILE A 105 1.36 9.97 5.25
CA ILE A 105 1.72 10.32 3.86
C ILE A 105 0.65 11.26 3.31
N THR A 106 1.05 12.45 2.85
CA THR A 106 0.16 13.44 2.21
C THR A 106 0.19 13.37 0.69
N GLU A 107 1.31 12.91 0.11
CA GLU A 107 1.50 12.73 -1.33
C GLU A 107 2.22 11.42 -1.63
N LEU A 108 1.69 10.63 -2.58
CA LEU A 108 2.37 9.46 -3.12
C LEU A 108 3.14 9.85 -4.38
N SER A 109 4.41 9.42 -4.49
CA SER A 109 5.27 9.72 -5.65
C SER A 109 4.77 9.02 -6.92
N ASP A 110 4.99 9.65 -8.09
CA ASP A 110 4.68 9.05 -9.39
C ASP A 110 5.46 7.74 -9.65
N LEU A 111 6.57 7.49 -8.94
CA LEU A 111 7.32 6.23 -9.04
C LEU A 111 6.49 5.00 -8.69
N ILE A 112 5.36 5.14 -7.98
CA ILE A 112 4.46 4.02 -7.72
C ILE A 112 4.05 3.31 -9.02
N GLY A 113 3.86 4.06 -10.10
CA GLY A 113 3.48 3.50 -11.40
C GLY A 113 4.56 2.63 -12.04
N GLU A 114 5.79 2.64 -11.54
CA GLU A 114 6.89 1.79 -12.01
C GLU A 114 6.94 0.41 -11.34
N LEU A 115 6.14 0.19 -10.28
CA LEU A 115 5.99 -1.12 -9.63
C LEU A 115 5.09 -2.04 -10.46
N LYS A 116 5.53 -2.44 -11.67
CA LYS A 116 4.71 -3.19 -12.63
C LYS A 116 4.24 -4.55 -12.12
N HIS A 117 4.90 -5.11 -11.11
CA HIS A 117 4.53 -6.40 -10.50
C HIS A 117 3.52 -6.27 -9.35
N LEU A 118 3.16 -5.05 -8.96
CA LEU A 118 2.30 -4.80 -7.80
C LEU A 118 0.91 -5.37 -8.01
N ARG A 119 0.43 -6.12 -7.02
CA ARG A 119 -0.89 -6.78 -6.99
C ARG A 119 -1.75 -6.29 -5.84
N TYR A 120 -1.12 -5.85 -4.76
CA TYR A 120 -1.79 -5.33 -3.58
C TYR A 120 -1.13 -4.01 -3.17
N LEU A 121 -1.95 -2.97 -3.07
CA LEU A 121 -1.57 -1.66 -2.54
C LEU A 121 -2.53 -1.27 -1.43
N ASP A 122 -2.01 -1.07 -0.23
CA ASP A 122 -2.76 -0.56 0.92
C ASP A 122 -2.13 0.74 1.41
N ILE A 123 -2.85 1.83 1.25
CA ILE A 123 -2.49 3.14 1.78
C ILE A 123 -3.59 3.67 2.72
N SER A 124 -4.35 2.75 3.32
CA SER A 124 -5.44 3.07 4.24
C SER A 124 -4.92 3.83 5.46
N GLY A 125 -5.69 4.76 6.00
CA GLY A 125 -5.30 5.57 7.17
C GLY A 125 -4.18 6.56 6.89
N THR A 126 -3.85 6.83 5.62
CA THR A 126 -2.92 7.90 5.24
C THR A 126 -3.65 9.24 5.11
N LYS A 127 -2.91 10.34 4.98
CA LYS A 127 -3.47 11.70 4.79
C LYS A 127 -3.40 12.14 3.33
N ILE A 128 -3.47 11.18 2.39
CA ILE A 128 -3.32 11.46 0.98
C ILE A 128 -4.53 12.23 0.45
N VAL A 129 -4.28 13.31 -0.30
CA VAL A 129 -5.37 14.13 -0.88
C VAL A 129 -5.83 13.57 -2.23
N ARG A 130 -4.89 13.01 -3.00
CA ARG A 130 -5.11 12.45 -4.33
C ARG A 130 -4.07 11.38 -4.65
N LEU A 131 -4.47 10.38 -5.43
CA LEU A 131 -3.54 9.42 -6.02
C LEU A 131 -2.79 10.06 -7.20
N PRO A 132 -1.48 9.81 -7.38
CA PRO A 132 -0.77 10.22 -8.58
C PRO A 132 -1.34 9.51 -9.81
N LYS A 133 -1.35 10.19 -10.97
CA LYS A 133 -1.87 9.61 -12.23
C LYS A 133 -1.20 8.29 -12.57
N SER A 134 0.07 8.13 -12.21
CA SER A 134 0.84 6.92 -12.47
C SER A 134 0.30 5.65 -11.80
N VAL A 135 -0.56 5.74 -10.77
CA VAL A 135 -1.25 4.57 -10.19
C VAL A 135 -2.02 3.81 -11.27
N THR A 136 -2.59 4.51 -12.26
CA THR A 136 -3.34 3.90 -13.37
C THR A 136 -2.46 3.03 -14.29
N LYS A 137 -1.13 3.09 -14.16
CA LYS A 137 -0.18 2.21 -14.87
C LYS A 137 -0.02 0.83 -14.21
N LEU A 138 -0.60 0.61 -13.02
CA LEU A 138 -0.49 -0.65 -12.28
C LEU A 138 -1.46 -1.71 -12.82
N TYR A 139 -1.24 -2.14 -14.07
CA TYR A 139 -2.15 -3.06 -14.77
C TYR A 139 -2.30 -4.43 -14.08
N ASN A 140 -1.35 -4.84 -13.22
CA ASN A 140 -1.41 -6.09 -12.44
C ASN A 140 -2.10 -5.94 -11.07
N LEU A 141 -2.50 -4.72 -10.68
CA LEU A 141 -3.10 -4.46 -9.38
C LEU A 141 -4.42 -5.20 -9.25
N GLN A 142 -4.58 -5.97 -8.17
CA GLN A 142 -5.78 -6.76 -7.87
C GLN A 142 -6.53 -6.19 -6.67
N THR A 143 -5.83 -5.54 -5.75
CA THR A 143 -6.43 -4.93 -4.57
C THR A 143 -5.83 -3.55 -4.33
N LEU A 144 -6.72 -2.56 -4.21
CA LEU A 144 -6.41 -1.20 -3.79
C LEU A 144 -7.22 -0.89 -2.54
N LYS A 145 -6.54 -0.58 -1.43
CA LYS A 145 -7.18 -0.18 -0.17
C LYS A 145 -6.85 1.27 0.16
N LEU A 146 -7.91 2.03 0.35
CA LEU A 146 -8.00 3.45 0.62
C LEU A 146 -8.98 3.68 1.79
N GLU A 147 -8.99 2.78 2.77
CA GLU A 147 -9.87 2.91 3.94
C GLU A 147 -9.37 4.01 4.86
N ASP A 148 -10.26 4.75 5.49
CA ASP A 148 -9.95 5.79 6.47
C ASP A 148 -8.96 6.86 5.95
N CYS A 149 -9.02 7.14 4.64
CA CYS A 149 -8.26 8.23 4.01
C CYS A 149 -9.07 9.53 4.07
N ASP A 150 -9.08 10.18 5.23
CA ASP A 150 -9.99 11.32 5.51
C ASP A 150 -9.80 12.55 4.62
N GLN A 151 -8.66 12.68 3.92
CA GLN A 151 -8.37 13.82 3.04
C GLN A 151 -8.50 13.49 1.55
N LEU A 152 -8.81 12.23 1.21
CA LEU A 152 -8.89 11.80 -0.19
C LEU A 152 -10.15 12.38 -0.85
N GLU A 153 -9.98 13.38 -1.71
CA GLU A 153 -11.10 14.11 -2.32
C GLU A 153 -11.61 13.45 -3.62
N THR A 154 -10.68 12.92 -4.42
CA THR A 154 -10.98 12.37 -5.75
C THR A 154 -10.10 11.16 -6.08
N LEU A 155 -10.65 10.23 -6.87
CA LEU A 155 -9.88 9.21 -7.57
C LEU A 155 -9.59 9.68 -9.00
N HIS A 156 -8.48 9.21 -9.59
CA HIS A 156 -8.12 9.60 -10.94
C HIS A 156 -9.16 9.10 -11.96
N LYS A 157 -9.57 9.93 -12.93
CA LYS A 157 -10.58 9.56 -13.95
C LYS A 157 -10.22 8.32 -14.79
N ASP A 158 -8.92 8.04 -14.93
CA ASP A 158 -8.39 6.90 -15.69
C ASP A 158 -8.28 5.60 -14.86
N MET A 159 -9.03 5.47 -13.76
CA MET A 159 -9.02 4.26 -12.91
C MET A 159 -9.39 3.00 -13.69
N HIS A 160 -10.18 3.11 -14.75
CA HIS A 160 -10.55 2.00 -15.64
C HIS A 160 -9.35 1.30 -16.33
N HIS A 161 -8.15 1.89 -16.31
CA HIS A 161 -6.92 1.22 -16.77
C HIS A 161 -6.42 0.11 -15.83
N LEU A 162 -6.92 0.04 -14.60
CA LEU A 162 -6.60 -1.03 -13.66
C LEU A 162 -7.38 -2.32 -14.00
N ILE A 163 -7.15 -2.86 -15.19
CA ILE A 163 -7.95 -3.93 -15.80
C ILE A 163 -8.01 -5.23 -14.98
N ASN A 164 -7.05 -5.47 -14.09
CA ASN A 164 -7.02 -6.64 -13.21
C ASN A 164 -7.52 -6.36 -11.79
N LEU A 165 -8.03 -5.15 -11.51
CA LEU A 165 -8.50 -4.77 -10.18
C LEU A 165 -9.74 -5.60 -9.82
N ARG A 166 -9.69 -6.25 -8.66
CA ARG A 166 -10.76 -7.09 -8.13
C ARG A 166 -11.40 -6.48 -6.90
N HIS A 167 -10.59 -5.85 -6.05
CA HIS A 167 -11.08 -5.25 -4.82
C HIS A 167 -10.65 -3.78 -4.78
N LEU A 168 -11.65 -2.89 -4.83
CA LEU A 168 -11.47 -1.48 -4.53
C LEU A 168 -12.13 -1.20 -3.18
N VAL A 169 -11.30 -1.11 -2.15
CA VAL A 169 -11.76 -0.85 -0.79
C VAL A 169 -11.51 0.63 -0.52
N VAL A 170 -12.59 1.38 -0.39
CA VAL A 170 -12.54 2.82 -0.14
C VAL A 170 -13.57 3.16 0.95
N SER A 171 -13.10 3.86 1.97
CA SER A 171 -13.92 4.47 3.02
C SER A 171 -13.25 5.79 3.40
N GLY A 172 -14.02 6.86 3.49
CA GLY A 172 -13.47 8.18 3.78
C GLY A 172 -14.52 9.24 3.54
N GLY A 173 -14.59 10.22 4.46
CA GLY A 173 -15.65 11.23 4.44
C GLY A 173 -15.50 12.30 3.36
N SER A 174 -14.31 12.44 2.76
CA SER A 174 -14.01 13.54 1.84
C SER A 174 -14.11 13.19 0.36
N LEU A 175 -14.27 11.90 0.01
CA LEU A 175 -14.42 11.50 -1.39
C LEU A 175 -15.75 12.04 -1.93
N VAL A 176 -15.69 12.93 -2.91
CA VAL A 176 -16.89 13.66 -3.40
C VAL A 176 -17.61 12.89 -4.50
N GLU A 177 -16.89 12.13 -5.32
CA GLU A 177 -17.46 11.34 -6.41
C GLU A 177 -16.55 10.19 -6.86
N MET A 178 -17.16 9.15 -7.43
CA MET A 178 -16.44 8.09 -8.12
C MET A 178 -15.96 8.54 -9.51
N PRO A 179 -14.80 8.06 -10.01
CA PRO A 179 -14.30 8.41 -11.33
C PRO A 179 -15.20 7.80 -12.40
N SER A 180 -15.46 8.52 -13.49
CA SER A 180 -16.26 8.00 -14.60
C SER A 180 -15.65 6.74 -15.21
N GLN A 181 -16.49 5.92 -15.83
CA GLN A 181 -16.14 4.65 -16.46
C GLN A 181 -15.67 3.58 -15.46
N ILE A 182 -16.11 3.65 -14.21
CA ILE A 182 -15.80 2.63 -13.20
C ILE A 182 -16.39 1.26 -13.60
N CYS A 183 -17.50 1.25 -14.36
CA CYS A 183 -18.10 0.06 -14.98
C CYS A 183 -17.15 -0.70 -15.92
N LYS A 184 -16.09 -0.05 -16.42
CA LYS A 184 -15.08 -0.69 -17.29
C LYS A 184 -14.09 -1.56 -16.52
N LEU A 185 -14.10 -1.53 -15.18
CA LEU A 185 -13.33 -2.45 -14.34
C LEU A 185 -13.96 -3.85 -14.34
N ARG A 186 -13.84 -4.57 -15.46
CA ARG A 186 -14.54 -5.85 -15.71
C ARG A 186 -14.23 -6.98 -14.71
N ASN A 187 -13.09 -6.89 -14.01
CA ASN A 187 -12.68 -7.87 -13.01
C ASN A 187 -13.04 -7.46 -11.58
N LEU A 188 -13.69 -6.32 -11.38
CA LEU A 188 -14.06 -5.83 -10.06
C LEU A 188 -15.11 -6.75 -9.43
N GLN A 189 -14.79 -7.29 -8.27
CA GLN A 189 -15.61 -8.22 -7.48
C GLN A 189 -16.13 -7.57 -6.21
N MET A 190 -15.39 -6.60 -5.68
CA MET A 190 -15.74 -5.88 -4.46
C MET A 190 -15.47 -4.39 -4.61
N LEU A 191 -16.50 -3.60 -4.32
CA LEU A 191 -16.43 -2.16 -4.14
C LEU A 191 -17.16 -1.83 -2.83
N THR A 192 -16.46 -1.27 -1.84
CA THR A 192 -17.06 -1.07 -0.50
C THR A 192 -17.97 0.14 -0.39
N THR A 193 -17.65 1.22 -1.11
CA THR A 193 -18.43 2.45 -1.11
C THR A 193 -18.55 2.94 -2.56
N PHE A 194 -19.73 3.41 -2.96
CA PHE A 194 -19.95 4.08 -4.25
C PHE A 194 -20.50 5.48 -3.98
N VAL A 195 -19.72 6.53 -4.29
CA VAL A 195 -20.13 7.92 -4.08
C VAL A 195 -20.62 8.51 -5.39
N VAL A 196 -21.88 8.94 -5.41
CA VAL A 196 -22.49 9.61 -6.56
C VAL A 196 -22.26 11.12 -6.43
N GLY A 197 -21.45 11.68 -7.34
CA GLY A 197 -21.20 13.12 -7.42
C GLY A 197 -22.34 13.88 -8.08
N LYS A 198 -22.33 15.21 -7.93
CA LYS A 198 -23.24 16.12 -8.66
C LYS A 198 -22.78 16.41 -10.11
N ASN A 199 -21.58 15.97 -10.51
CA ASN A 199 -20.89 16.39 -11.74
C ASN A 199 -20.65 15.21 -12.72
N SER A 200 -19.51 15.23 -13.43
CA SER A 200 -19.06 14.32 -14.49
C SER A 200 -18.41 13.02 -13.98
N GLY A 201 -18.52 12.72 -12.68
CA GLY A 201 -18.16 11.44 -12.10
C GLY A 201 -19.06 10.28 -12.53
N ALA A 202 -18.83 9.10 -11.94
CA ALA A 202 -19.63 7.91 -12.23
C ALA A 202 -21.09 8.12 -11.82
N LYS A 203 -21.99 7.72 -12.73
CA LYS A 203 -23.43 7.73 -12.47
C LYS A 203 -23.87 6.39 -11.89
N ILE A 204 -25.05 6.37 -11.26
CA ILE A 204 -25.65 5.12 -10.75
C ILE A 204 -25.90 4.09 -11.87
N GLU A 205 -26.04 4.53 -13.11
CA GLU A 205 -26.15 3.69 -14.31
C GLU A 205 -24.86 2.91 -14.63
N GLU A 206 -23.74 3.24 -14.00
CA GLU A 206 -22.47 2.52 -14.14
C GLU A 206 -22.31 1.34 -13.15
N LEU A 207 -23.31 1.08 -12.31
CA LEU A 207 -23.34 -0.07 -11.38
C LEU A 207 -23.89 -1.33 -12.04
#